data_AF-A0A7W1I0T2-F1
#
_entry.id   AF-A0A7W1I0T2-F1
#
_cell.length_a   1.000
_cell.length_b   1.000
_cell.length_c   1.000
_cell.angle_alpha   90.00
_cell.angle_beta   90.00
_cell.angle_gamma   90.00
#
_symmetry.space_group_name_H-M   'P 1'
#
loop_
_entity.id
_entity.type
_entity.pdbx_description
1 polymer ?
#
loop_
_entity_poly.entity_id
_entity_poly.type
_entity_poly.pdbx_seq_one_letter_code
_entity_poly.pdbx_strand_id
1 'polypeptide(L)'
;MPAATRAVFFDVDFTLIHPGPSFQGSGYREFCARHHVDVDVDAFERAVAHASPLLESTPGVYDPEIFVRYTSRIIEGMGGRGPGVTQAARDIYDQWAACHHFEMYPD
;
A
#
# COMPACT_ATOMS: atom_id res chain seq x y z
N MET A 1 -36.86 11.50 37.45
CA MET A 1 -35.51 11.67 36.86
C MET A 1 -35.64 11.33 35.37
N PRO A 2 -35.50 12.28 34.44
CA PRO A 2 -35.51 11.95 33.02
C PRO A 2 -34.31 11.06 32.70
N ALA A 3 -34.51 10.02 31.88
CA ALA A 3 -33.44 9.11 31.47
C ALA A 3 -32.35 9.91 30.73
N ALA A 4 -31.09 9.72 31.13
CA ALA A 4 -29.96 10.35 30.46
C ALA A 4 -29.85 9.81 29.03
N THR A 5 -30.02 10.68 28.02
CA THR A 5 -29.81 10.33 26.62
C THR A 5 -28.36 9.89 26.42
N ARG A 6 -28.13 8.61 26.08
CA ARG A 6 -26.85 8.13 25.58
C ARG A 6 -26.71 8.58 24.13
N ALA A 7 -25.87 9.57 23.86
CA ALA A 7 -25.44 9.85 22.51
C ALA A 7 -24.50 8.72 22.05
N VAL A 8 -24.76 8.18 20.87
CA VAL A 8 -23.86 7.24 20.19
C VAL A 8 -23.40 7.96 18.93
N PHE A 9 -22.10 8.21 18.83
CA PHE A 9 -21.48 8.79 17.65
C PHE A 9 -21.13 7.63 16.71
N PHE A 10 -21.72 7.62 15.53
CA PHE A 10 -21.30 6.74 14.44
C PHE A 10 -20.46 7.58 13.49
N ASP A 11 -19.18 7.26 13.44
CA ASP A 11 -18.25 7.83 12.47
C ASP A 11 -18.28 6.96 11.21
N VAL A 12 -18.54 7.57 10.06
CA VAL A 12 -18.49 6.94 8.75
C VAL A 12 -17.72 7.87 7.83
N ASP A 13 -16.41 7.71 7.81
CA ASP A 13 -15.56 8.34 6.81
C ASP A 13 -15.67 7.55 5.50
N PHE A 14 -16.29 8.14 4.48
CA PHE A 14 -16.06 7.68 3.11
C PHE A 14 -14.69 8.22 2.69
N THR A 15 -13.75 7.33 2.39
CA THR A 15 -12.47 7.76 1.81
C THR A 15 -12.76 8.36 0.43
N LEU A 16 -12.84 9.69 0.36
CA LEU A 16 -13.05 10.45 -0.88
C LEU A 16 -11.90 10.31 -1.88
N ILE A 17 -10.79 9.72 -1.42
CA ILE A 17 -9.55 9.60 -2.16
C ILE A 17 -9.16 8.12 -2.33
N HIS A 18 -8.63 7.77 -3.47
CA HIS A 18 -8.05 6.45 -3.73
C HIS A 18 -6.59 6.58 -4.17
N PRO A 19 -5.77 5.53 -3.98
CA PRO A 19 -4.41 5.50 -4.49
C PRO A 19 -4.40 5.83 -5.99
N GLY A 20 -3.57 6.80 -6.39
CA GLY A 20 -3.38 7.18 -7.78
C GLY A 20 -2.50 6.18 -8.55
N PRO A 21 -2.19 6.47 -9.82
CA PRO A 21 -1.46 5.57 -10.72
C PRO A 21 -0.08 5.12 -10.21
N SER A 22 0.55 5.91 -9.34
CA SER A 22 1.84 5.60 -8.72
C SER A 22 1.81 4.35 -7.82
N PHE A 23 0.62 3.93 -7.37
CA PHE A 23 0.43 2.72 -6.56
C PHE A 23 -0.20 1.56 -7.34
N GLN A 24 -0.15 1.63 -8.67
CA GLN A 24 -0.51 0.55 -9.59
C GLN A 24 0.75 -0.08 -10.18
N GLY A 25 0.59 -1.15 -10.98
CA GLY A 25 1.72 -1.88 -11.58
C GLY A 25 2.71 -1.00 -12.36
N SER A 26 2.22 0.02 -13.07
CA SER A 26 3.07 0.99 -13.78
C SER A 26 3.93 1.83 -12.84
N GLY A 27 3.37 2.29 -11.72
CA GLY A 27 4.12 3.03 -10.70
C GLY A 27 5.19 2.16 -10.05
N TYR A 28 4.86 0.90 -9.72
CA TYR A 28 5.83 -0.06 -9.19
C TYR A 28 7.03 -0.25 -10.13
N ARG A 29 6.80 -0.35 -11.44
CA ARG A 29 7.87 -0.42 -12.43
C ARG A 29 8.76 0.82 -12.43
N GLU A 30 8.19 2.02 -12.32
CA GLU A 30 8.96 3.26 -12.28
C GLU A 30 9.85 3.36 -11.03
N PHE A 31 9.35 2.97 -9.86
CA PHE A 31 10.16 2.91 -8.63
C PHE A 31 11.25 1.83 -8.73
N CYS A 32 10.91 0.64 -9.22
CA CYS A 32 11.85 -0.47 -9.38
C CYS A 32 12.98 -0.14 -10.36
N ALA A 33 12.69 0.54 -11.46
CA ALA A 33 13.68 0.93 -12.46
C ALA A 33 14.79 1.84 -11.90
N ARG A 34 14.48 2.70 -10.91
CA ARG A 34 15.47 3.56 -10.22
C ARG A 34 16.53 2.76 -9.46
N HIS A 35 16.18 1.54 -9.08
CA HIS A 35 17.03 0.61 -8.32
C HIS A 35 17.49 -0.57 -9.17
N HIS A 36 17.42 -0.47 -10.50
CA HIS A 36 17.81 -1.50 -11.45
C HIS A 36 17.07 -2.84 -11.27
N VAL A 37 15.79 -2.77 -10.89
CA VAL A 37 14.90 -3.93 -10.77
C VAL A 37 13.89 -3.91 -11.91
N ASP A 38 13.89 -4.96 -12.72
CA ASP A 38 12.87 -5.18 -13.76
C ASP A 38 11.68 -5.95 -13.17
N VAL A 39 10.47 -5.54 -13.53
CA VAL A 39 9.21 -6.16 -13.09
C VAL A 39 8.20 -6.26 -14.22
N ASP A 40 7.35 -7.27 -14.15
CA ASP A 40 6.18 -7.46 -15.01
C ASP A 40 4.96 -6.74 -14.41
N VAL A 41 4.44 -5.75 -15.13
CA VAL A 41 3.29 -4.96 -14.68
C VAL A 41 1.98 -5.74 -14.72
N ASP A 42 1.87 -6.73 -15.61
CA ASP A 42 0.66 -7.55 -15.75
C ASP A 42 0.55 -8.57 -14.60
N ALA A 43 1.64 -8.77 -13.85
CA ALA A 43 1.67 -9.60 -12.66
C ALA A 43 1.19 -8.88 -11.39
N PHE A 44 1.00 -7.55 -11.42
CA PHE A 44 0.77 -6.72 -10.24
C PHE A 44 -0.40 -7.21 -9.37
N GLU A 45 -1.60 -7.33 -9.93
CA GLU A 45 -2.80 -7.73 -9.18
C GLU A 45 -2.65 -9.10 -8.50
N ARG A 46 -2.04 -10.05 -9.21
CA ARG A 46 -1.75 -11.38 -8.66
C ARG A 46 -0.71 -11.31 -7.54
N ALA A 47 0.31 -10.48 -7.70
CA ALA A 47 1.36 -10.30 -6.71
C ALA A 47 0.83 -9.63 -5.43
N VAL A 48 -0.06 -8.64 -5.56
CA VAL A 48 -0.80 -8.01 -4.46
C VAL A 48 -1.59 -9.07 -3.69
N ALA A 49 -2.45 -9.83 -4.38
CA ALA A 49 -3.26 -10.86 -3.75
C ALA A 49 -2.42 -11.91 -3.01
N HIS A 50 -1.27 -12.29 -3.56
CA HIS A 50 -0.34 -13.22 -2.94
C HIS A 50 0.40 -12.65 -1.72
N ALA A 51 0.64 -11.33 -1.69
CA ALA A 51 1.31 -10.65 -0.60
C ALA A 51 0.36 -10.25 0.54
N SER A 52 -0.94 -10.09 0.27
CA SER A 52 -1.94 -9.61 1.25
C SER A 52 -1.97 -10.36 2.60
N PRO A 53 -1.79 -11.70 2.66
CA PRO A 53 -1.75 -12.42 3.94
C PRO A 53 -0.64 -11.94 4.89
N LEU A 54 0.41 -11.28 4.38
CA LEU A 54 1.47 -10.73 5.22
C LEU A 54 0.99 -9.61 6.13
N LEU A 55 -0.11 -8.93 5.78
CA LEU A 55 -0.69 -7.84 6.55
C LEU A 55 -1.54 -8.34 7.74
N GLU A 56 -1.75 -9.65 7.85
CA GLU A 56 -2.39 -10.26 9.02
C GLU A 56 -1.43 -10.23 10.22
N SER A 57 -1.39 -9.09 10.93
CA SER A 57 -0.53 -8.89 12.10
C SER A 57 -1.26 -9.13 13.42
N THR A 58 -0.53 -9.64 14.42
CA THR A 58 -1.03 -9.74 15.80
C THR A 58 -1.36 -8.35 16.37
N PRO A 59 -2.52 -8.16 17.03
CA PRO A 59 -2.86 -6.89 17.66
C PRO A 59 -1.84 -6.49 18.72
N GLY A 60 -1.44 -5.21 18.75
CA GLY A 60 -0.81 -4.61 19.95
C GLY A 60 0.36 -3.66 19.71
N VAL A 61 1.06 -3.74 18.57
CA VAL A 61 2.17 -2.83 18.24
C VAL A 61 2.19 -2.53 16.74
N TYR A 62 2.27 -1.26 16.38
CA TYR A 62 2.47 -0.83 15.00
C TYR A 62 3.92 -1.12 14.55
N ASP A 63 4.09 -1.87 13.47
CA ASP A 63 5.38 -2.15 12.82
C ASP A 63 5.35 -1.63 11.37
N PRO A 64 5.98 -0.49 11.04
CA PRO A 64 6.01 0.03 9.67
C PRO A 64 6.77 -0.89 8.70
N GLU A 65 7.67 -1.73 9.21
CA GLU A 65 8.46 -2.64 8.38
C GLU A 65 7.58 -3.72 7.73
N ILE A 66 6.38 -3.99 8.26
CA ILE A 66 5.41 -4.89 7.62
C ILE A 66 5.03 -4.42 6.22
N PHE A 67 4.90 -3.11 6.01
CA PHE A 67 4.53 -2.53 4.72
C PHE A 67 5.69 -2.56 3.73
N VAL A 68 6.92 -2.41 4.21
CA VAL A 68 8.13 -2.57 3.39
C VAL A 68 8.27 -4.03 2.95
N ARG A 69 8.06 -5.00 3.86
CA ARG A 69 8.07 -6.44 3.52
C ARG A 69 6.94 -6.80 2.54
N TYR A 70 5.75 -6.26 2.77
CA TYR A 70 4.58 -6.45 1.89
C TYR A 70 4.87 -5.94 0.48
N THR A 71 5.40 -4.72 0.38
CA THR A 71 5.75 -4.11 -0.92
C THR A 71 6.89 -4.87 -1.60
N SER A 72 7.90 -5.30 -0.85
CA SER A 72 8.97 -6.17 -1.38
C SER A 72 8.40 -7.46 -1.96
N ARG A 73 7.42 -8.07 -1.28
CA ARG A 73 6.77 -9.31 -1.72
C ARG A 73 5.96 -9.13 -3.01
N ILE A 74 5.33 -7.97 -3.19
CA ILE A 74 4.67 -7.61 -4.45
C ILE A 74 5.72 -7.52 -5.57
N ILE A 75 6.81 -6.77 -5.36
CA ILE A 75 7.87 -6.59 -6.36
C ILE A 75 8.47 -7.95 -6.77
N GLU A 76 8.73 -8.84 -5.81
CA GLU A 76 9.16 -10.22 -6.09
C GLU A 76 8.11 -11.02 -6.89
N GLY A 77 6.83 -10.89 -6.52
CA GLY A 77 5.71 -11.52 -7.23
C GLY A 77 5.52 -11.00 -8.65
N MET A 78 5.99 -9.79 -8.93
CA MET A 78 6.09 -9.20 -10.27
C MET A 78 7.39 -9.61 -11.01
N GLY A 79 8.24 -10.45 -10.41
CA GLY A 79 9.49 -10.93 -11.03
C GLY A 79 10.74 -10.11 -10.69
N GLY A 80 10.61 -9.09 -9.85
CA GLY A 80 11.72 -8.29 -9.34
C GLY A 80 12.69 -9.13 -8.51
N ARG A 81 13.99 -8.88 -8.67
CA ARG A 81 15.07 -9.66 -8.03
C ARG A 81 16.23 -8.77 -7.62
N GLY A 82 17.00 -9.24 -6.64
CA GLY A 82 18.25 -8.61 -6.22
C GLY A 82 18.07 -7.54 -5.13
N PRO A 83 19.17 -6.88 -4.73
CA PRO A 83 19.18 -6.00 -3.57
C PRO A 83 18.35 -4.72 -3.74
N GLY A 84 18.03 -4.32 -4.98
CA GLY A 84 17.21 -3.14 -5.27
C GLY A 84 15.74 -3.29 -4.89
N VAL A 85 15.25 -4.51 -4.66
CA VAL A 85 13.84 -4.79 -4.30
C VAL A 85 13.45 -4.08 -3.01
N THR A 86 14.24 -4.26 -1.94
CA THR A 86 13.97 -3.61 -0.66
C THR A 86 14.10 -2.09 -0.74
N GLN A 87 15.02 -1.58 -1.58
CA GLN A 87 15.20 -0.14 -1.76
C GLN A 87 13.97 0.48 -2.46
N ALA A 88 13.51 -0.12 -3.56
CA ALA A 88 12.28 0.29 -4.24
C ALA A 88 11.05 0.20 -3.32
N ALA A 89 10.97 -0.84 -2.48
CA ALA A 89 9.89 -0.99 -1.52
C ALA A 89 9.86 0.13 -0.46
N ARG A 90 11.03 0.59 0.01
CA ARG A 90 11.13 1.73 0.95
C ARG A 90 10.72 3.04 0.28
N ASP A 91 11.17 3.28 -0.95
CA ASP A 91 10.77 4.47 -1.70
C ASP A 91 9.25 4.53 -1.87
N ILE A 92 8.62 3.42 -2.24
CA ILE A 92 7.15 3.32 -2.38
C ILE A 92 6.47 3.59 -1.04
N TYR A 93 6.95 2.99 0.06
CA TYR A 93 6.42 3.25 1.40
C TYR A 93 6.49 4.73 1.80
N ASP A 94 7.62 5.39 1.51
CA ASP A 94 7.76 6.82 1.80
C ASP A 94 6.80 7.67 0.95
N GLN A 95 6.49 7.25 -0.28
CA GLN A 95 5.48 7.93 -1.10
C GLN A 95 4.05 7.76 -0.58
N TRP A 96 3.72 6.62 0.05
CA TRP A 96 2.40 6.45 0.69
C TRP A 96 2.11 7.50 1.77
N ALA A 97 3.15 8.09 2.38
CA ALA A 97 3.01 9.16 3.36
C ALA A 97 2.70 10.54 2.73
N ALA A 98 2.80 10.70 1.41
CA ALA A 98 2.60 11.98 0.72
C ALA A 98 1.21 12.07 0.06
N CYS A 99 0.42 13.07 0.49
CA CYS A 99 -0.99 13.23 0.09
C CYS A 99 -1.22 13.45 -1.42
N HIS A 100 -0.22 13.85 -2.20
CA HIS A 100 -0.38 14.14 -3.62
C HIS A 100 -0.44 12.89 -4.53
N HIS A 101 -0.26 11.69 -3.97
CA HIS A 101 -0.37 10.42 -4.70
C HIS A 101 -1.77 9.80 -4.66
N PHE A 102 -2.76 10.57 -4.21
CA PHE A 102 -4.14 10.15 -4.11
C PHE A 102 -5.03 11.04 -4.97
N GLU A 103 -6.01 10.43 -5.64
CA GLU A 103 -6.97 11.09 -6.51
C GLU A 103 -8.37 10.98 -5.92
N MET A 104 -9.28 11.92 -6.23
CA MET A 104 -10.67 11.85 -5.79
C MET A 104 -11.49 10.96 -6.73
N TYR A 105 -12.47 10.23 -6.17
CA TYR A 105 -13.46 9.54 -6.99
C TYR A 105 -14.23 10.56 -7.85
N PRO A 106 -14.57 10.23 -9.11
CA PRO A 106 -15.42 11.07 -9.94
C PRO A 106 -16.82 11.18 -9.32
N ASP A 107 -17.43 12.37 -9.46
CA ASP A 107 -18.78 12.70 -8.96
C ASP A 107 -19.90 11.84 -9.62
#